data_AF-A0A351HLQ2-F1
#
_entry.id   AF-A0A351HLQ2-F1
#
_cell.length_a   1.000
_cell.length_b   1.000
_cell.length_c   1.000
_cell.angle_alpha   90.00
_cell.angle_beta   90.00
_cell.angle_gamma   90.00
#
_symmetry.space_group_name_H-M   'P 1'
#
loop_
_entity.id
_entity.type
_entity.pdbx_description
1 polymer ?
#
loop_
_entity_poly.entity_id
_entity_poly.type
_entity_poly.pdbx_seq_one_letter_code
_entity_poly.pdbx_strand_id
1 'polypeptide(L)'
;MKTSKAGNYILTGITEVGENIPFDKIVDRNWPDYNWPEPIKADYIQNYIRFVKWNIDHKGVKAEQFRVGANDQFMMVNNPKEYPNFEIRNIAANGHVWTGTGNNERNHFPPLESLSPSEYPGENACSSAFRLSYGKFDYFNGGDLTTGAPGTWQDIETPVGLVTGPVDVCIANHHAYYDAMGALFLQAVRPRVHIIQVWAPSHPSPSVLSRMMSSWTYPGPRDIFATNTMEETRVVSGRMDNLKSQQGHIVIRVNPGGEDYMIYILDDSEENFKVKAIHGPYNCN
;
A
#
# COMPACT_ATOMS: atom_id res chain seq x y z
N MET A 1 7.59 2.72 26.06
CA MET A 1 7.48 3.41 24.76
C MET A 1 7.62 4.90 24.99
N LYS A 2 8.16 5.67 24.02
CA LYS A 2 8.29 7.13 24.14
C LYS A 2 6.90 7.76 24.07
N THR A 3 6.66 8.82 24.85
CA THR A 3 5.41 9.59 24.80
C THR A 3 5.66 10.93 24.11
N SER A 4 4.67 11.44 23.37
CA SER A 4 4.75 12.79 22.80
C SER A 4 4.95 13.81 23.92
N LYS A 5 5.78 14.82 23.66
CA LYS A 5 6.04 15.89 24.64
C LYS A 5 4.88 16.88 24.71
N ALA A 6 4.07 16.94 23.66
CA ALA A 6 2.99 17.92 23.51
C ALA A 6 1.60 17.27 23.54
N GLY A 7 1.47 16.02 23.10
CA GLY A 7 0.20 15.29 23.05
C GLY A 7 0.12 14.11 24.01
N ASN A 8 -1.11 13.74 24.39
CA ASN A 8 -1.38 12.57 25.23
C ASN A 8 -1.44 11.27 24.41
N TYR A 9 -0.37 10.98 23.65
CA TYR A 9 -0.22 9.77 22.85
C TYR A 9 1.22 9.28 22.85
N ILE A 10 1.38 7.98 22.61
CA ILE A 10 2.65 7.25 22.52
C ILE A 10 3.20 7.43 21.11
N LEU A 11 4.51 7.68 21.01
CA LEU A 11 5.26 7.74 19.75
C LEU A 11 5.61 6.32 19.30
N THR A 12 5.02 5.93 18.19
CA THR A 12 5.20 4.66 17.49
C THR A 12 4.68 4.77 16.05
N GLY A 13 5.45 4.26 15.08
CA GLY A 13 5.07 4.28 13.66
C GLY A 13 4.63 5.67 13.21
N ILE A 14 3.42 5.78 12.65
CA ILE A 14 2.87 7.03 12.10
C ILE A 14 2.80 8.18 13.12
N THR A 15 2.62 7.88 14.40
CA THR A 15 2.54 8.92 15.43
C THR A 15 3.91 9.56 15.71
N GLU A 16 5.01 8.81 15.57
CA GLU A 16 6.37 9.36 15.65
C GLU A 16 6.72 10.13 14.36
N VAL A 17 6.26 9.65 13.20
CA VAL A 17 6.39 10.41 11.94
C VAL A 17 5.68 11.76 12.03
N GLY A 18 4.42 11.79 12.45
CA GLY A 18 3.65 13.04 12.57
C GLY A 18 4.09 13.97 13.72
N GLU A 19 4.88 13.47 14.67
CA GLU A 19 5.55 14.31 15.68
C GLU A 19 6.71 15.10 15.05
N ASN A 20 7.45 14.47 14.13
CA ASN A 20 8.68 15.03 13.55
C ASN A 20 8.47 15.73 12.20
N ILE A 21 7.44 15.33 11.43
CA ILE A 21 7.16 15.83 10.09
C ILE A 21 5.81 16.56 10.10
N PRO A 22 5.77 17.87 9.78
CA PRO A 22 4.51 18.60 9.63
C PRO A 22 3.63 18.03 8.51
N PHE A 23 2.32 17.99 8.75
CA PHE A 23 1.33 17.54 7.79
C PHE A 23 0.02 18.29 8.02
N ASP A 24 -0.76 18.50 6.95
CA ASP A 24 -2.02 19.24 7.00
C ASP A 24 -3.27 18.33 6.96
N LYS A 25 -3.10 17.08 6.50
CA LYS A 25 -4.21 16.15 6.28
C LYS A 25 -3.85 14.73 6.68
N ILE A 26 -4.80 14.04 7.31
CA ILE A 26 -4.80 12.59 7.51
C ILE A 26 -6.09 11.99 6.94
N VAL A 27 -5.96 10.88 6.22
CA VAL A 27 -7.10 10.15 5.65
C VAL A 27 -7.04 8.72 6.16
N ASP A 28 -8.15 8.25 6.71
CA ASP A 28 -8.23 6.96 7.40
C ASP A 28 -9.49 6.19 6.98
N ARG A 29 -9.43 4.86 6.90
CA ARG A 29 -10.57 4.04 6.47
C ARG A 29 -11.79 4.14 7.41
N ASN A 30 -11.59 4.45 8.69
CA ASN A 30 -12.61 4.34 9.73
C ASN A 30 -12.78 5.62 10.56
N TRP A 31 -12.11 6.72 10.20
CA TRP A 31 -12.36 8.01 10.84
C TRP A 31 -13.81 8.47 10.57
N PRO A 32 -14.52 9.05 11.55
CA PRO A 32 -14.13 9.27 12.95
C PRO A 32 -14.56 8.15 13.92
N ASP A 33 -15.32 7.17 13.45
CA ASP A 33 -16.12 6.30 14.31
C ASP A 33 -15.37 5.07 14.82
N TYR A 34 -14.43 4.54 14.03
CA TYR A 34 -13.65 3.35 14.35
C TYR A 34 -14.50 2.16 14.81
N ASN A 35 -15.63 1.95 14.14
CA ASN A 35 -16.67 0.99 14.51
C ASN A 35 -16.94 -0.11 13.48
N TRP A 36 -16.18 -0.14 12.38
CA TRP A 36 -16.29 -1.15 11.33
C TRP A 36 -15.12 -2.16 11.31
N PRO A 37 -15.37 -3.48 11.18
CA PRO A 37 -16.71 -4.13 11.18
C PRO A 37 -17.35 -4.18 12.57
N GLU A 38 -16.55 -3.93 13.61
CA GLU A 38 -17.00 -3.77 14.99
C GLU A 38 -16.19 -2.66 15.69
N PRO A 39 -16.63 -2.16 16.86
CA PRO A 39 -15.88 -1.19 17.65
C PRO A 39 -14.43 -1.62 17.92
N ILE A 40 -13.47 -0.87 17.37
CA ILE A 40 -12.04 -1.21 17.47
C ILE A 40 -11.48 -0.66 18.79
N LYS A 41 -11.34 -1.56 19.77
CA LYS A 41 -10.97 -1.21 21.17
C LYS A 41 -9.48 -1.39 21.49
N ALA A 42 -8.68 -1.86 20.56
CA ALA A 42 -7.27 -2.15 20.81
C ALA A 42 -6.49 -0.89 21.22
N ASP A 43 -5.61 -1.01 22.22
CA ASP A 43 -4.91 0.13 22.83
C ASP A 43 -4.08 0.96 21.83
N TYR A 44 -3.49 0.30 20.82
CA TYR A 44 -2.72 0.98 19.78
C TYR A 44 -3.61 1.84 18.86
N ILE A 45 -4.85 1.41 18.61
CA ILE A 45 -5.85 2.21 17.88
C ILE A 45 -6.33 3.36 18.74
N GLN A 46 -6.60 3.12 20.02
CA GLN A 46 -6.97 4.21 20.94
C GLN A 46 -5.84 5.26 21.05
N ASN A 47 -4.58 4.84 20.98
CA ASN A 47 -3.44 5.74 20.87
C ASN A 47 -3.44 6.57 19.58
N TYR A 48 -3.66 5.91 18.44
CA TYR A 48 -3.78 6.59 17.15
C TYR A 48 -4.93 7.61 17.13
N ILE A 49 -6.10 7.25 17.65
CA ILE A 49 -7.25 8.17 17.75
C ILE A 49 -6.90 9.42 18.57
N ARG A 50 -6.19 9.26 19.70
CA ARG A 50 -5.71 10.41 20.49
C ARG A 50 -4.72 11.27 19.70
N PHE A 51 -3.82 10.65 18.94
CA PHE A 51 -2.89 11.36 18.05
C PHE A 51 -3.64 12.18 16.99
N VAL A 52 -4.63 11.60 16.31
CA VAL A 52 -5.41 12.30 15.28
C VAL A 52 -6.17 13.48 15.88
N LYS A 53 -6.93 13.24 16.97
CA LYS A 53 -7.69 14.29 17.66
C LYS A 53 -6.81 15.43 18.14
N TRP A 54 -5.66 15.11 18.74
CA TRP A 54 -4.73 16.13 19.21
C TRP A 54 -4.22 17.02 18.06
N ASN A 55 -3.87 16.45 16.90
CA ASN A 55 -3.40 17.24 15.76
C ASN A 55 -4.54 18.08 15.13
N ILE A 56 -5.78 17.62 15.15
CA ILE A 56 -6.94 18.45 14.76
C ILE A 56 -7.06 19.65 15.69
N ASP A 57 -7.13 19.39 17.01
CA ASP A 57 -7.42 20.42 18.02
C ASP A 57 -6.30 21.46 18.17
N HIS A 58 -5.04 21.06 17.95
CA HIS A 58 -3.87 21.91 18.26
C HIS A 58 -3.09 22.37 17.03
N LYS A 59 -3.18 21.66 15.90
CA LYS A 59 -2.44 22.00 14.67
C LYS A 59 -3.37 22.33 13.49
N GLY A 60 -4.68 22.20 13.64
CA GLY A 60 -5.64 22.46 12.57
C GLY A 60 -5.56 21.42 11.43
N VAL A 61 -5.00 20.24 11.71
CA VAL A 61 -4.97 19.13 10.75
C VAL A 61 -6.38 18.72 10.38
N LYS A 62 -6.60 18.45 9.09
CA LYS A 62 -7.87 17.90 8.60
C LYS A 62 -7.83 16.38 8.62
N ALA A 63 -8.77 15.76 9.33
CA ALA A 63 -8.98 14.32 9.26
C ALA A 63 -10.22 14.00 8.42
N GLU A 64 -10.07 13.08 7.47
CA GLU A 64 -11.15 12.65 6.57
C GLU A 64 -11.25 11.12 6.56
N GLN A 65 -12.46 10.59 6.35
CA GLN A 65 -12.60 9.18 6.01
C GLN A 65 -12.13 8.94 4.56
N PHE A 66 -11.49 7.81 4.30
CA PHE A 66 -11.14 7.38 2.96
C PHE A 66 -12.41 7.11 2.14
N ARG A 67 -12.62 7.88 1.07
CA ARG A 67 -13.78 7.77 0.16
C ARG A 67 -13.39 6.95 -1.05
N VAL A 68 -13.89 5.72 -1.14
CA VAL A 68 -13.64 4.85 -2.30
C VAL A 68 -14.18 5.51 -3.57
N GLY A 69 -13.43 5.40 -4.66
CA GLY A 69 -13.73 6.03 -5.94
C GLY A 69 -13.37 7.51 -6.03
N ALA A 70 -13.08 8.22 -4.93
CA ALA A 70 -12.68 9.62 -5.00
C ALA A 70 -11.28 9.79 -5.61
N ASN A 71 -11.06 10.92 -6.29
CA ASN A 71 -9.74 11.38 -6.74
C ASN A 71 -9.38 12.79 -6.27
N ASP A 72 -10.13 13.32 -5.31
CA ASP A 72 -9.99 14.70 -4.83
C ASP A 72 -9.46 14.78 -3.38
N GLN A 73 -9.21 13.64 -2.72
CA GLN A 73 -8.66 13.61 -1.36
C GLN A 73 -7.15 13.88 -1.32
N PHE A 74 -6.43 13.49 -2.38
CA PHE A 74 -4.98 13.58 -2.52
C PHE A 74 -4.59 14.32 -3.81
N MET A 75 -4.80 15.63 -3.82
CA MET A 75 -4.49 16.48 -4.98
C MET A 75 -3.03 16.93 -4.98
N MET A 76 -2.49 17.20 -6.17
CA MET A 76 -1.19 17.90 -6.29
C MET A 76 -1.32 19.32 -5.74
N VAL A 77 -0.68 19.58 -4.60
CA VAL A 77 -0.72 20.90 -3.94
C VAL A 77 0.47 21.79 -4.29
N ASN A 78 1.55 21.20 -4.80
CA ASN A 78 2.75 21.92 -5.20
C ASN A 78 2.85 21.95 -6.73
N ASN A 79 2.93 23.15 -7.32
CA ASN A 79 3.00 23.35 -8.77
C ASN A 79 2.00 22.51 -9.62
N PRO A 80 0.68 22.47 -9.31
CA PRO A 80 -0.26 21.59 -10.01
C PRO A 80 -0.31 21.80 -11.54
N LYS A 81 -0.01 23.00 -12.01
CA LYS A 81 0.05 23.32 -13.45
C LYS A 81 1.16 22.57 -14.19
N GLU A 82 2.23 22.18 -13.51
CA GLU A 82 3.35 21.40 -14.08
C GLU A 82 3.02 19.90 -14.15
N TYR A 83 2.01 19.44 -13.40
CA TYR A 83 1.61 18.04 -13.30
C TYR A 83 0.11 17.85 -13.62
N PRO A 84 -0.38 18.29 -14.79
CA PRO A 84 -1.81 18.32 -15.10
C PRO A 84 -2.45 16.92 -15.21
N ASN A 85 -1.63 15.87 -15.37
CA ASN A 85 -2.05 14.47 -15.46
C ASN A 85 -1.76 13.68 -14.17
N PHE A 86 -1.44 14.36 -13.06
CA PHE A 86 -1.31 13.70 -11.77
C PHE A 86 -2.70 13.39 -11.20
N GLU A 87 -2.93 12.13 -10.85
CA GLU A 87 -4.14 11.67 -10.15
C GLU A 87 -3.75 10.65 -9.08
N ILE A 88 -4.41 10.72 -7.92
CA ILE A 88 -4.51 9.58 -7.01
C ILE A 88 -5.98 9.18 -6.96
N ARG A 89 -6.28 7.96 -7.39
CA ARG A 89 -7.61 7.36 -7.32
C ARG A 89 -7.67 6.43 -6.12
N ASN A 90 -8.66 6.65 -5.27
CA ASN A 90 -9.00 5.74 -4.18
C ASN A 90 -9.70 4.50 -4.74
N ILE A 91 -9.08 3.33 -4.61
CA ILE A 91 -9.55 2.10 -5.24
C ILE A 91 -10.41 1.27 -4.29
N ALA A 92 -10.02 1.09 -3.03
CA ALA A 92 -10.78 0.28 -2.10
C ALA A 92 -10.54 0.65 -0.64
N ALA A 93 -11.52 0.36 0.22
CA ALA A 93 -11.42 0.37 1.68
C ALA A 93 -12.62 -0.38 2.27
N ASN A 94 -12.44 -1.07 3.40
CA ASN A 94 -13.54 -1.72 4.14
C ASN A 94 -14.41 -2.69 3.30
N GLY A 95 -13.84 -3.33 2.28
CA GLY A 95 -14.55 -4.22 1.35
C GLY A 95 -15.28 -3.51 0.20
N HIS A 96 -15.33 -2.17 0.22
CA HIS A 96 -15.84 -1.40 -0.88
C HIS A 96 -14.74 -1.17 -1.93
N VAL A 97 -15.09 -1.37 -3.20
CA VAL A 97 -14.17 -1.27 -4.34
C VAL A 97 -14.77 -0.35 -5.39
N TRP A 98 -13.98 0.57 -5.92
CA TRP A 98 -14.36 1.43 -7.04
C TRP A 98 -14.76 0.59 -8.25
N THR A 99 -15.73 1.06 -9.03
CA THR A 99 -16.26 0.31 -10.19
C THR A 99 -15.60 0.67 -11.52
N GLY A 100 -14.65 1.62 -11.52
CA GLY A 100 -14.01 2.13 -12.73
C GLY A 100 -14.76 3.28 -13.39
N THR A 101 -15.94 3.66 -12.87
CA THR A 101 -16.79 4.71 -13.46
C THR A 101 -17.18 5.75 -12.42
N GLY A 102 -16.88 7.02 -12.70
CA GLY A 102 -17.16 8.13 -11.78
C GLY A 102 -16.57 7.86 -10.40
N ASN A 103 -17.37 8.09 -9.36
CA ASN A 103 -17.01 7.76 -7.97
C ASN A 103 -17.82 6.56 -7.44
N ASN A 104 -18.38 5.74 -8.34
CA ASN A 104 -19.24 4.62 -7.96
C ASN A 104 -18.40 3.49 -7.37
N GLU A 105 -18.89 2.87 -6.32
CA GLU A 105 -18.28 1.74 -5.63
C GLU A 105 -19.25 0.57 -5.47
N ARG A 106 -18.69 -0.59 -5.16
CA ARG A 106 -19.43 -1.81 -4.83
C ARG A 106 -18.84 -2.43 -3.57
N ASN A 107 -19.70 -2.82 -2.63
CA ASN A 107 -19.27 -3.64 -1.50
C ASN A 107 -19.09 -5.10 -1.94
N HIS A 108 -17.91 -5.66 -1.66
CA HIS A 108 -17.54 -7.05 -1.92
C HIS A 108 -17.58 -7.92 -0.66
N PHE A 109 -17.76 -7.35 0.53
CA PHE A 109 -18.04 -8.09 1.74
C PHE A 109 -19.54 -8.44 1.83
N PRO A 110 -19.87 -9.60 2.42
CA PRO A 110 -21.26 -9.92 2.70
C PRO A 110 -21.80 -9.02 3.83
N PRO A 111 -23.12 -8.88 3.96
CA PRO A 111 -23.71 -8.23 5.14
C PRO A 111 -23.20 -8.90 6.42
N LEU A 112 -22.82 -8.13 7.43
CA LEU A 112 -22.26 -8.68 8.68
C LEU A 112 -23.25 -9.61 9.38
N GLU A 113 -24.55 -9.35 9.24
CA GLU A 113 -25.63 -10.18 9.82
C GLU A 113 -25.67 -11.59 9.22
N SER A 114 -25.02 -11.80 8.07
CA SER A 114 -24.87 -13.12 7.43
C SER A 114 -23.60 -13.86 7.84
N LEU A 115 -22.73 -13.23 8.64
CA LEU A 115 -21.49 -13.80 9.15
C LEU A 115 -21.58 -14.05 10.65
N SER A 116 -20.90 -15.08 11.13
CA SER A 116 -20.57 -15.15 12.55
C SER A 116 -19.49 -14.11 12.90
N PRO A 117 -19.40 -13.61 14.14
CA PRO A 117 -18.36 -12.65 14.53
C PRO A 117 -16.93 -13.12 14.24
N SER A 118 -16.67 -14.43 14.32
CA SER A 118 -15.37 -15.03 13.96
C SER A 118 -15.02 -14.97 12.47
N GLU A 119 -16.01 -14.70 11.61
CA GLU A 119 -15.85 -14.58 10.16
C GLU A 119 -15.81 -13.13 9.69
N TYR A 120 -15.94 -12.15 10.59
CA TYR A 120 -15.85 -10.74 10.23
C TYR A 120 -14.52 -10.44 9.52
N PRO A 121 -14.52 -9.48 8.57
CA PRO A 121 -13.31 -9.14 7.84
C PRO A 121 -12.23 -8.63 8.80
N GLY A 122 -11.05 -9.24 8.74
CA GLY A 122 -9.89 -8.76 9.49
C GLY A 122 -9.41 -7.40 9.01
N GLU A 123 -8.57 -6.74 9.81
CA GLU A 123 -8.01 -5.40 9.53
C GLU A 123 -7.37 -5.33 8.14
N ASN A 124 -6.58 -6.35 7.78
CA ASN A 124 -5.87 -6.45 6.52
C ASN A 124 -6.79 -6.38 5.29
N ALA A 125 -7.91 -7.12 5.31
CA ALA A 125 -8.90 -7.09 4.24
C ALA A 125 -9.61 -5.72 4.12
N CYS A 126 -9.61 -4.91 5.19
CA CYS A 126 -10.19 -3.57 5.21
C CYS A 126 -9.24 -2.48 4.69
N SER A 127 -8.01 -2.82 4.29
CA SER A 127 -6.97 -1.87 3.85
C SER A 127 -7.47 -0.84 2.83
N SER A 128 -6.97 0.38 2.96
CA SER A 128 -7.15 1.43 1.95
C SER A 128 -6.18 1.25 0.79
N ALA A 129 -6.69 1.05 -0.41
CA ALA A 129 -5.92 0.89 -1.64
C ALA A 129 -6.06 2.10 -2.56
N PHE A 130 -4.98 2.50 -3.22
CA PHE A 130 -5.01 3.58 -4.21
C PHE A 130 -4.14 3.27 -5.44
N ARG A 131 -4.49 3.91 -6.55
CA ARG A 131 -3.62 4.03 -7.74
C ARG A 131 -3.18 5.47 -7.90
N LEU A 132 -1.89 5.69 -8.08
CA LEU A 132 -1.30 6.96 -8.46
C LEU A 132 -0.95 6.90 -9.94
N SER A 133 -1.35 7.93 -10.69
CA SER A 133 -1.05 8.08 -12.11
C SER A 133 -0.34 9.42 -12.35
N TYR A 134 0.70 9.44 -13.18
CA TYR A 134 1.32 10.66 -13.70
C TYR A 134 1.82 10.43 -15.13
N GLY A 135 1.21 11.08 -16.11
CA GLY A 135 1.49 10.78 -17.51
C GLY A 135 1.07 9.34 -17.83
N LYS A 136 2.01 8.50 -18.27
CA LYS A 136 1.80 7.06 -18.46
C LYS A 136 2.19 6.22 -17.24
N PHE A 137 2.87 6.82 -16.27
CA PHE A 137 3.33 6.10 -15.09
C PHE A 137 2.16 5.79 -14.16
N ASP A 138 1.99 4.51 -13.82
CA ASP A 138 1.02 4.02 -12.85
C ASP A 138 1.70 3.28 -11.68
N TYR A 139 1.27 3.61 -10.46
CA TYR A 139 1.73 3.00 -9.22
C TYR A 139 0.54 2.54 -8.38
N PHE A 140 0.60 1.32 -7.86
CA PHE A 140 -0.42 0.78 -6.97
C PHE A 140 0.13 0.49 -5.57
N ASN A 141 -0.67 0.84 -4.56
CA ASN A 141 -0.47 0.40 -3.18
C ASN A 141 -1.81 -0.05 -2.60
N GLY A 142 -1.89 -1.32 -2.19
CA GLY A 142 -3.06 -1.92 -1.56
C GLY A 142 -2.93 -2.14 -0.06
N GLY A 143 -1.88 -1.64 0.60
CA GLY A 143 -1.61 -1.95 2.01
C GLY A 143 -1.52 -3.45 2.22
N ASP A 144 -2.34 -3.97 3.13
CA ASP A 144 -2.34 -5.39 3.52
C ASP A 144 -3.54 -6.16 2.94
N LEU A 145 -4.08 -5.76 1.79
CA LEU A 145 -5.15 -6.52 1.14
C LEU A 145 -4.79 -8.00 0.95
N THR A 146 -5.77 -8.86 1.20
CA THR A 146 -5.61 -10.31 1.19
C THR A 146 -6.34 -10.95 0.00
N THR A 147 -5.81 -12.08 -0.46
CA THR A 147 -6.51 -13.02 -1.34
C THR A 147 -7.10 -14.17 -0.54
N GLY A 148 -8.13 -14.78 -1.09
CA GLY A 148 -8.85 -15.91 -0.54
C GLY A 148 -9.08 -16.98 -1.60
N ALA A 149 -10.05 -17.86 -1.36
CA ALA A 149 -10.49 -18.77 -2.41
C ALA A 149 -11.13 -17.95 -3.56
N PRO A 150 -10.81 -18.25 -4.84
CA PRO A 150 -11.38 -17.52 -5.96
C PRO A 150 -12.92 -17.51 -5.93
N GLY A 151 -13.49 -16.33 -6.09
CA GLY A 151 -14.95 -16.12 -6.08
C GLY A 151 -15.56 -16.00 -4.69
N THR A 152 -14.77 -16.04 -3.62
CA THR A 152 -15.23 -15.73 -2.26
C THR A 152 -14.92 -14.28 -1.89
N TRP A 153 -15.64 -13.73 -0.91
CA TRP A 153 -15.45 -12.34 -0.48
C TRP A 153 -14.08 -12.10 0.18
N GLN A 154 -13.46 -13.15 0.71
CA GLN A 154 -12.10 -13.11 1.27
C GLN A 154 -11.04 -12.83 0.21
N ASP A 155 -11.34 -13.06 -1.07
CA ASP A 155 -10.49 -12.70 -2.20
C ASP A 155 -10.75 -11.27 -2.68
N ILE A 156 -10.50 -10.29 -1.80
CA ILE A 156 -10.70 -8.87 -2.11
C ILE A 156 -9.65 -8.33 -3.09
N GLU A 157 -8.47 -8.94 -3.15
CA GLU A 157 -7.43 -8.58 -4.13
C GLU A 157 -7.95 -8.70 -5.58
N THR A 158 -8.72 -9.73 -5.93
CA THR A 158 -9.21 -9.92 -7.31
C THR A 158 -10.04 -8.75 -7.84
N PRO A 159 -11.17 -8.33 -7.21
CA PRO A 159 -11.93 -7.18 -7.70
C PRO A 159 -11.12 -5.88 -7.69
N VAL A 160 -10.23 -5.69 -6.71
CA VAL A 160 -9.33 -4.53 -6.65
C VAL A 160 -8.36 -4.51 -7.83
N GLY A 161 -7.74 -5.64 -8.16
CA GLY A 161 -6.83 -5.77 -9.29
C GLY A 161 -7.54 -5.53 -10.62
N LEU A 162 -8.75 -6.09 -10.79
CA LEU A 162 -9.53 -5.95 -12.02
C LEU A 162 -9.89 -4.49 -12.34
N VAL A 163 -10.25 -3.68 -11.34
CA VAL A 163 -10.53 -2.26 -11.56
C VAL A 163 -9.25 -1.42 -11.66
N THR A 164 -8.18 -1.81 -10.96
CA THR A 164 -6.89 -1.12 -11.02
C THR A 164 -6.28 -1.25 -12.42
N GLY A 165 -6.37 -2.43 -13.03
CA GLY A 165 -5.72 -2.73 -14.30
C GLY A 165 -4.19 -2.70 -14.21
N PRO A 166 -3.49 -2.73 -15.36
CA PRO A 166 -2.04 -2.70 -15.40
C PRO A 166 -1.44 -1.49 -14.70
N VAL A 167 -0.31 -1.68 -14.03
CA VAL A 167 0.50 -0.61 -13.43
C VAL A 167 1.97 -0.83 -13.71
N ASP A 168 2.81 0.18 -13.60
CA ASP A 168 4.26 0.02 -13.78
C ASP A 168 4.92 -0.53 -12.52
N VAL A 169 4.50 -0.01 -11.36
CA VAL A 169 5.01 -0.40 -10.04
C VAL A 169 3.86 -0.85 -9.15
N CYS A 170 3.98 -2.04 -8.56
CA CYS A 170 3.06 -2.54 -7.56
C CYS A 170 3.80 -2.73 -6.23
N ILE A 171 3.32 -2.10 -5.17
CA ILE A 171 3.69 -2.54 -3.82
C ILE A 171 3.04 -3.90 -3.58
N ALA A 172 3.84 -4.85 -3.08
CA ALA A 172 3.32 -6.15 -2.74
C ALA A 172 2.38 -6.02 -1.54
N ASN A 173 1.11 -6.35 -1.75
CA ASN A 173 0.12 -6.37 -0.69
C ASN A 173 0.58 -7.29 0.44
N HIS A 174 0.33 -6.86 1.67
CA HIS A 174 0.62 -7.59 2.89
C HIS A 174 2.05 -8.16 2.91
N HIS A 175 3.03 -7.37 2.45
CA HIS A 175 4.44 -7.75 2.41
C HIS A 175 4.75 -9.03 1.60
N ALA A 176 3.87 -9.40 0.65
CA ALA A 176 3.88 -10.71 -0.02
C ALA A 176 3.82 -11.89 0.97
N TYR A 177 3.01 -11.75 2.03
CA TYR A 177 2.66 -12.82 2.95
C TYR A 177 1.79 -13.89 2.27
N TYR A 178 1.62 -15.06 2.90
CA TYR A 178 1.06 -16.27 2.25
C TYR A 178 -0.36 -16.08 1.69
N ASP A 179 -1.10 -15.11 2.22
CA ASP A 179 -2.47 -14.76 1.88
C ASP A 179 -2.58 -13.53 0.98
N ALA A 180 -1.51 -13.13 0.27
CA ALA A 180 -1.51 -11.95 -0.59
C ALA A 180 -0.87 -12.19 -1.96
N MET A 181 -0.98 -11.20 -2.84
CA MET A 181 -0.53 -11.24 -4.23
C MET A 181 -1.11 -12.44 -4.98
N GLY A 182 -2.43 -12.62 -4.89
CA GLY A 182 -3.20 -13.67 -5.56
C GLY A 182 -2.97 -13.72 -7.08
N ALA A 183 -3.17 -14.90 -7.68
CA ALA A 183 -2.88 -15.09 -9.11
C ALA A 183 -3.74 -14.20 -10.02
N LEU A 184 -5.03 -14.06 -9.71
CA LEU A 184 -5.96 -13.23 -10.48
C LEU A 184 -5.64 -11.73 -10.33
N PHE A 185 -5.22 -11.30 -9.14
CA PHE A 185 -4.72 -9.94 -8.92
C PHE A 185 -3.48 -9.65 -9.75
N LEU A 186 -2.45 -10.52 -9.68
CA LEU A 186 -1.23 -10.39 -10.48
C LEU A 186 -1.51 -10.39 -11.99
N GLN A 187 -2.46 -11.22 -12.45
CA GLN A 187 -2.94 -11.25 -13.83
C GLN A 187 -3.60 -9.94 -14.27
N ALA A 188 -4.24 -9.22 -13.35
CA ALA A 188 -4.86 -7.95 -13.64
C ALA A 188 -3.84 -6.80 -13.65
N VAL A 189 -3.00 -6.71 -12.61
CA VAL A 189 -2.08 -5.57 -12.41
C VAL A 189 -0.77 -5.64 -13.18
N ARG A 190 -0.30 -6.84 -13.53
CA ARG A 190 0.80 -7.12 -14.48
C ARG A 190 2.02 -6.18 -14.40
N PRO A 191 2.58 -5.89 -13.21
CA PRO A 191 3.55 -4.81 -13.09
C PRO A 191 4.93 -5.18 -13.64
N ARG A 192 5.65 -4.18 -14.15
CA ARG A 192 7.07 -4.31 -14.52
C ARG A 192 7.95 -4.42 -13.27
N VAL A 193 7.54 -3.79 -12.16
CA VAL A 193 8.27 -3.75 -10.90
C VAL A 193 7.35 -4.10 -9.72
N HIS A 194 7.84 -4.97 -8.84
CA HIS A 194 7.27 -5.18 -7.51
C HIS A 194 8.21 -4.63 -6.43
N ILE A 195 7.64 -4.03 -5.38
CA ILE A 195 8.37 -3.63 -4.18
C ILE A 195 7.77 -4.33 -2.97
N ILE A 196 8.61 -5.01 -2.20
CA ILE A 196 8.22 -5.75 -0.99
C ILE A 196 8.76 -4.99 0.24
N GLN A 197 7.85 -4.54 1.09
CA GLN A 197 8.21 -3.91 2.36
C GLN A 197 8.41 -5.00 3.42
N VAL A 198 9.62 -5.57 3.50
CA VAL A 198 9.91 -6.68 4.42
C VAL A 198 10.14 -6.14 5.84
N TRP A 199 9.52 -6.78 6.84
CA TRP A 199 9.71 -6.46 8.25
C TRP A 199 9.70 -7.67 9.20
N ALA A 200 9.46 -8.89 8.69
CA ALA A 200 9.41 -10.12 9.48
C ALA A 200 10.06 -11.30 8.72
N PRO A 201 10.55 -12.34 9.42
CA PRO A 201 11.18 -13.50 8.78
C PRO A 201 10.28 -14.23 7.79
N SER A 202 8.96 -14.12 7.96
CA SER A 202 7.94 -14.72 7.08
C SER A 202 7.70 -13.95 5.78
N HIS A 203 8.33 -12.80 5.57
CA HIS A 203 8.10 -11.92 4.41
C HIS A 203 9.33 -11.89 3.49
N PRO A 204 9.19 -12.15 2.17
CA PRO A 204 8.00 -12.70 1.52
C PRO A 204 7.84 -14.21 1.77
N SER A 205 6.62 -14.71 1.64
CA SER A 205 6.38 -16.16 1.61
C SER A 205 7.01 -16.78 0.35
N PRO A 206 7.72 -17.92 0.44
CA PRO A 206 8.38 -18.53 -0.72
C PRO A 206 7.44 -18.88 -1.89
N SER A 207 6.20 -19.30 -1.58
CA SER A 207 5.20 -19.62 -2.60
C SER A 207 4.70 -18.36 -3.33
N VAL A 208 4.54 -17.26 -2.59
CA VAL A 208 4.09 -15.98 -3.13
C VAL A 208 5.18 -15.33 -3.96
N LEU A 209 6.44 -15.37 -3.49
CA LEU A 209 7.58 -14.92 -4.27
C LEU A 209 7.71 -15.69 -5.60
N SER A 210 7.53 -17.01 -5.56
CA SER A 210 7.53 -17.86 -6.76
C SER A 210 6.41 -17.46 -7.73
N ARG A 211 5.23 -17.12 -7.21
CA ARG A 211 4.07 -16.69 -8.01
C ARG A 211 4.29 -15.31 -8.65
N MET A 212 4.86 -14.35 -7.92
CA MET A 212 5.20 -13.01 -8.44
C MET A 212 6.27 -13.07 -9.55
N MET A 213 7.24 -13.99 -9.43
CA MET A 213 8.28 -14.21 -10.45
C MET A 213 7.79 -15.00 -11.68
N SER A 214 6.65 -15.69 -11.59
CA SER A 214 6.23 -16.64 -12.61
C SER A 214 5.64 -15.96 -13.85
N SER A 215 6.09 -16.33 -15.04
CA SER A 215 5.49 -15.88 -16.31
C SER A 215 4.11 -16.48 -16.59
N TRP A 216 3.68 -17.46 -15.79
CA TRP A 216 2.32 -18.00 -15.86
C TRP A 216 1.26 -17.01 -15.32
N THR A 217 1.62 -16.13 -14.37
CA THR A 217 0.69 -15.09 -13.91
C THR A 217 0.54 -13.99 -14.97
N TYR A 218 1.62 -13.53 -15.61
CA TYR A 218 1.53 -12.62 -16.76
C TYR A 218 2.82 -12.65 -17.59
N PRO A 219 2.77 -12.34 -18.91
CA PRO A 219 3.95 -12.32 -19.77
C PRO A 219 4.86 -11.10 -19.50
N GLY A 220 6.12 -11.15 -19.96
CA GLY A 220 7.04 -10.01 -19.96
C GLY A 220 8.11 -10.01 -18.85
N PRO A 221 8.99 -9.02 -18.76
CA PRO A 221 9.95 -8.91 -17.68
C PRO A 221 9.30 -8.40 -16.37
N ARG A 222 9.85 -8.83 -15.23
CA ARG A 222 9.45 -8.33 -13.89
C ARG A 222 10.66 -8.25 -12.96
N ASP A 223 10.81 -7.13 -12.28
CA ASP A 223 11.88 -6.91 -11.30
C ASP A 223 11.25 -6.82 -9.92
N ILE A 224 11.93 -7.37 -8.91
CA ILE A 224 11.45 -7.36 -7.53
C ILE A 224 12.52 -6.72 -6.66
N PHE A 225 12.11 -5.79 -5.80
CA PHE A 225 12.94 -5.12 -4.81
C PHE A 225 12.38 -5.35 -3.42
N ALA A 226 13.23 -5.44 -2.40
CA ALA A 226 12.83 -5.53 -1.00
C ALA A 226 13.61 -4.55 -0.12
N THR A 227 12.96 -4.04 0.93
CA THR A 227 13.53 -3.01 1.82
C THR A 227 14.48 -3.56 2.87
N ASN A 228 14.16 -4.66 3.55
CA ASN A 228 14.99 -5.20 4.62
C ASN A 228 14.80 -6.72 4.77
N THR A 229 15.44 -7.51 3.91
CA THR A 229 15.35 -8.97 3.98
C THR A 229 16.20 -9.52 5.13
N MET A 230 15.57 -10.24 6.06
CA MET A 230 16.27 -10.91 7.15
C MET A 230 17.01 -12.17 6.66
N GLU A 231 18.10 -12.55 7.33
CA GLU A 231 18.89 -13.72 6.91
C GLU A 231 18.07 -15.02 6.99
N GLU A 232 17.19 -15.14 7.98
CA GLU A 232 16.27 -16.26 8.12
C GLU A 232 15.35 -16.40 6.90
N THR A 233 14.84 -15.27 6.40
CA THR A 233 14.05 -15.24 5.17
C THR A 233 14.89 -15.71 3.99
N ARG A 234 16.15 -15.29 3.88
CA ARG A 234 17.05 -15.70 2.79
C ARG A 234 17.32 -17.21 2.80
N VAL A 235 17.55 -17.77 3.98
CA VAL A 235 17.81 -19.21 4.15
C VAL A 235 16.60 -20.05 3.74
N VAL A 236 15.39 -19.63 4.11
CA VAL A 236 14.15 -20.39 3.83
C VAL A 236 13.65 -20.13 2.40
N SER A 237 13.80 -18.91 1.89
CA SER A 237 13.37 -18.53 0.55
C SER A 237 14.48 -18.74 -0.46
N GLY A 238 14.49 -19.91 -1.10
CA GLY A 238 15.45 -20.28 -2.16
C GLY A 238 15.40 -19.45 -3.46
N ARG A 239 14.73 -18.29 -3.45
CA ARG A 239 14.57 -17.39 -4.61
C ARG A 239 14.97 -15.95 -4.34
N MET A 240 15.41 -15.60 -3.13
CA MET A 240 15.75 -14.21 -2.79
C MET A 240 16.85 -13.63 -3.68
N ASP A 241 17.81 -14.45 -4.11
CA ASP A 241 18.91 -14.01 -4.97
C ASP A 241 18.48 -13.58 -6.39
N ASN A 242 17.21 -13.78 -6.75
CA ASN A 242 16.64 -13.25 -8.00
C ASN A 242 16.15 -11.80 -7.89
N LEU A 243 16.07 -11.22 -6.68
CA LEU A 243 15.68 -9.82 -6.49
C LEU A 243 16.78 -8.87 -7.00
N LYS A 244 16.37 -7.71 -7.49
CA LYS A 244 17.28 -6.62 -7.88
C LYS A 244 17.93 -5.93 -6.68
N SER A 245 17.21 -5.89 -5.56
CA SER A 245 17.73 -5.48 -4.26
C SER A 245 16.98 -6.21 -3.15
N GLN A 246 17.70 -6.57 -2.08
CA GLN A 246 17.14 -7.21 -0.89
C GLN A 246 17.17 -6.29 0.35
N GLN A 247 17.83 -5.13 0.25
CA GLN A 247 17.98 -4.17 1.35
C GLN A 247 18.17 -2.74 0.84
N GLY A 248 17.61 -1.76 1.55
CA GLY A 248 17.79 -0.33 1.32
C GLY A 248 16.49 0.45 1.25
N HIS A 249 16.60 1.78 1.32
CA HIS A 249 15.48 2.67 1.05
C HIS A 249 15.29 2.81 -0.47
N ILE A 250 14.10 2.48 -0.96
CA ILE A 250 13.79 2.42 -2.40
C ILE A 250 13.14 3.73 -2.84
N VAL A 251 13.79 4.46 -3.75
CA VAL A 251 13.27 5.69 -4.34
C VAL A 251 12.89 5.44 -5.80
N ILE A 252 11.62 5.66 -6.14
CA ILE A 252 11.15 5.69 -7.53
C ILE A 252 11.17 7.15 -7.98
N ARG A 253 11.88 7.43 -9.07
CA ARG A 253 11.94 8.75 -9.68
C ARG A 253 11.35 8.70 -11.07
N VAL A 254 10.17 9.29 -11.22
CA VAL A 254 9.48 9.41 -12.51
C VAL A 254 9.98 10.66 -13.22
N ASN A 255 10.37 10.53 -14.48
CA ASN A 255 10.83 11.67 -15.27
C ASN A 255 9.65 12.59 -15.65
N PRO A 256 9.90 13.89 -15.90
CA PRO A 256 8.85 14.82 -16.31
C PRO A 256 8.06 14.29 -17.51
N GLY A 257 6.74 14.35 -17.43
CA GLY A 257 5.83 13.79 -18.44
C GLY A 257 5.42 12.34 -18.20
N GLY A 258 6.10 11.61 -17.31
CA GLY A 258 5.66 10.28 -16.87
C GLY A 258 5.83 9.16 -17.89
N GLU A 259 6.75 9.31 -18.85
CA GLU A 259 7.02 8.32 -19.91
C GLU A 259 7.98 7.21 -19.46
N ASP A 260 8.85 7.51 -18.50
CA ASP A 260 9.82 6.57 -17.96
C ASP A 260 10.21 6.93 -16.52
N TYR A 261 10.80 5.95 -15.83
CA TYR A 261 11.23 6.10 -14.44
C TYR A 261 12.50 5.32 -14.12
N MET A 262 13.16 5.73 -13.04
CA MET A 262 14.35 5.11 -12.47
C MET A 262 14.07 4.65 -11.03
N ILE A 263 14.77 3.62 -10.59
CA ILE A 263 14.75 3.16 -9.19
C ILE A 263 16.15 3.31 -8.60
N TYR A 264 16.24 3.98 -7.45
CA TYR A 264 17.46 4.15 -6.68
C TYR A 264 17.33 3.38 -5.37
N ILE A 265 18.40 2.68 -5.01
CA ILE A 265 18.52 2.01 -3.71
C ILE A 265 19.47 2.83 -2.86
N LEU A 266 18.95 3.47 -1.82
CA LEU A 266 19.77 4.20 -0.86
C LEU A 266 20.22 3.27 0.26
N ASP A 267 21.42 3.53 0.77
CA ASP A 267 21.90 2.92 2.00
C ASP A 267 21.05 3.37 3.18
N ASP A 268 20.48 2.41 3.89
CA ASP A 268 19.62 2.59 5.05
C ASP A 268 20.35 2.30 6.37
N SER A 269 21.66 2.00 6.31
CA SER A 269 22.51 1.85 7.49
C SER A 269 22.92 3.19 8.13
N GLU A 270 22.85 4.28 7.36
CA GLU A 270 23.20 5.64 7.78
C GLU A 270 22.28 6.67 7.09
N GLU A 271 21.99 7.79 7.75
CA GLU A 271 21.15 8.87 7.20
C GLU A 271 21.91 9.82 6.24
N ASN A 272 22.80 9.28 5.40
CA ASN A 272 23.65 10.05 4.48
C ASN A 272 23.17 10.03 3.01
N PHE A 273 22.05 9.34 2.75
CA PHE A 273 21.41 9.20 1.43
C PHE A 273 22.32 8.64 0.32
N LYS A 274 23.36 7.86 0.68
CA LYS A 274 24.26 7.23 -0.27
C LYS A 274 23.50 6.28 -1.20
N VAL A 275 23.62 6.49 -2.51
CA VAL A 275 23.07 5.57 -3.52
C VAL A 275 23.98 4.33 -3.63
N LYS A 276 23.42 3.14 -3.39
CA LYS A 276 24.10 1.84 -3.56
C LYS A 276 23.83 1.20 -4.91
N ALA A 277 22.66 1.42 -5.50
CA ALA A 277 22.30 0.89 -6.82
C ALA A 277 21.31 1.80 -7.56
N ILE A 278 21.35 1.71 -8.89
CA ILE A 278 20.47 2.43 -9.81
C ILE A 278 19.95 1.42 -10.83
N HIS A 279 18.65 1.44 -11.09
CA HIS A 279 17.99 0.56 -12.04
C HIS A 279 17.07 1.36 -12.97
N GLY A 280 17.06 1.00 -14.25
CA GLY A 280 16.30 1.67 -15.30
C GLY A 280 17.19 2.23 -16.42
N PRO A 281 16.64 3.06 -17.32
CA PRO A 281 15.25 3.51 -17.32
C PRO A 281 14.26 2.36 -17.58
N TYR A 282 13.12 2.43 -16.92
CA TYR A 282 11.95 1.61 -17.22
C TYR A 282 10.98 2.50 -17.99
N ASN A 283 10.60 2.08 -19.20
CA ASN A 283 9.54 2.76 -19.94
C ASN A 283 8.19 2.38 -19.33
N CYS A 284 7.31 3.37 -19.18
CA CYS A 284 5.93 3.15 -18.74
C CYS A 284 5.10 2.50 -19.86
N ASN A 285 4.02 1.81 -19.48
CA ASN A 285 3.14 1.09 -20.42
C ASN A 285 2.31 1.98 -21.35
#